data_AF-A0A5M9HGV0-F1
#
_entry.id   AF-A0A5M9HGV0-F1
#
_cell.length_a   1.000
_cell.length_b   1.000
_cell.length_c   1.000
_cell.angle_alpha   90.00
_cell.angle_beta   90.00
_cell.angle_gamma   90.00
#
_symmetry.space_group_name_H-M   'P 1'
#
loop_
_entity.id
_entity.type
_entity.pdbx_description
1 polymer ?
#
loop_
_entity_poly.entity_id
_entity_poly.type
_entity_poly.pdbx_seq_one_letter_code
_entity_poly.pdbx_strand_id
1 'polypeptide(L)'
;MNILITAAATAQAYQLERLVGGTEAVFFADSAELPQFMLKNRKFIKISEGNAPSFAHELLGICLDQQIERVFPLRKGEIKALSESRTLFMEYGIQVIVPPLPALEKMEMRNGPGRILIKTDLSDQAGLLPDADFGLFLINEEYPDSRVAIFTAD
;
A
#
# COMPACT_ATOMS: atom_id res chain seq x y z
N MET A 1 -16.86 -3.27 -0.28
CA MET A 1 -15.53 -2.75 -0.01
C MET A 1 -14.73 -2.71 -1.29
N ASN A 2 -14.31 -1.51 -1.69
CA ASN A 2 -13.41 -1.30 -2.81
C ASN A 2 -12.00 -1.04 -2.27
N ILE A 3 -11.00 -1.64 -2.91
CA ILE A 3 -9.61 -1.49 -2.51
C ILE A 3 -8.80 -0.92 -3.68
N LEU A 4 -7.81 -0.09 -3.35
CA LEU A 4 -6.87 0.47 -4.30
C LEU A 4 -5.48 -0.11 -4.05
N ILE A 5 -4.87 -0.71 -5.07
CA ILE A 5 -3.50 -1.19 -5.05
C ILE A 5 -2.70 -0.36 -6.06
N THR A 6 -1.62 0.30 -5.63
CA THR A 6 -0.76 1.08 -6.52
C THR A 6 0.33 0.20 -7.15
N ALA A 7 1.26 0.79 -7.90
CA ALA A 7 2.33 0.09 -8.62
C ALA A 7 1.83 -1.04 -9.54
N ALA A 8 0.69 -0.85 -10.19
CA ALA A 8 0.06 -1.83 -11.09
C ALA A 8 0.94 -2.32 -12.25
N ALA A 9 2.04 -1.63 -12.57
CA ALA A 9 3.04 -2.05 -13.54
C ALA A 9 3.97 -3.15 -13.02
N THR A 10 3.87 -3.52 -11.74
CA THR A 10 4.80 -4.42 -11.06
C THR A 10 4.14 -5.74 -10.69
N ALA A 11 4.94 -6.82 -10.58
CA ALA A 11 4.43 -8.13 -10.17
C ALA A 11 3.91 -8.13 -8.72
N GLN A 12 4.47 -7.25 -7.88
CA GLN A 12 4.17 -7.08 -6.46
C GLN A 12 2.71 -6.66 -6.26
N ALA A 13 2.18 -5.78 -7.11
CA ALA A 13 0.77 -5.37 -7.06
C ALA A 13 -0.18 -6.57 -7.27
N TYR A 14 0.12 -7.45 -8.22
CA TYR A 14 -0.68 -8.64 -8.48
C TYR A 14 -0.43 -9.76 -7.45
N GLN A 15 0.76 -9.81 -6.86
CA GLN A 15 1.01 -10.66 -5.69
C GLN A 15 0.12 -10.24 -4.53
N LEU A 16 0.03 -8.95 -4.26
CA LEU A 16 -0.82 -8.41 -3.21
C LEU A 16 -2.30 -8.65 -3.51
N GLU A 17 -2.77 -8.42 -4.75
CA GLU A 17 -4.15 -8.72 -5.18
C GLU A 17 -4.57 -10.15 -4.79
N ARG A 18 -3.69 -11.14 -5.01
CA ARG A 18 -3.98 -12.54 -4.65
C ARG A 18 -4.05 -12.77 -3.15
N LEU A 19 -3.29 -12.01 -2.35
CA LEU A 19 -3.26 -12.11 -0.90
C LEU A 19 -4.48 -11.45 -0.24
N VAL A 20 -4.90 -10.30 -0.76
CA VAL A 20 -6.13 -9.62 -0.32
C VAL A 20 -7.39 -10.23 -0.95
N GLY A 21 -7.23 -11.24 -1.80
CA GLY A 21 -8.27 -11.83 -2.62
C GLY A 21 -9.51 -12.26 -1.84
N GLY A 22 -10.68 -12.00 -2.43
CA GLY A 22 -12.00 -12.22 -1.83
C GLY A 22 -13.12 -11.67 -2.73
N THR A 23 -14.22 -11.23 -2.13
CA THR A 23 -15.37 -10.61 -2.83
C THR A 23 -15.20 -9.09 -3.09
N GLU A 24 -14.00 -8.55 -2.84
CA GLU A 24 -13.73 -7.11 -2.89
C GLU A 24 -13.43 -6.65 -4.32
N ALA A 25 -13.90 -5.45 -4.67
CA ALA A 25 -13.59 -4.87 -5.97
C ALA A 25 -12.20 -4.20 -5.93
N VAL A 26 -11.27 -4.73 -6.72
CA VAL A 26 -9.89 -4.23 -6.78
C VAL A 26 -9.74 -3.19 -7.89
N PHE A 27 -9.23 -2.03 -7.51
CA PHE A 27 -8.79 -0.96 -8.39
C PHE A 27 -7.27 -0.93 -8.39
N PHE A 28 -6.70 -0.76 -9.57
CA PHE A 28 -5.26 -0.64 -9.78
C PHE A 28 -4.92 0.79 -10.12
N ALA A 29 -3.84 1.30 -9.56
CA ALA A 29 -3.31 2.59 -9.96
C ALA A 29 -1.80 2.56 -10.20
N ASP A 30 -1.34 3.43 -11.09
CA ASP A 30 0.09 3.59 -11.35
C ASP A 30 0.39 4.95 -11.97
N SER A 31 1.57 5.51 -11.67
CA SER A 31 2.14 6.65 -12.38
C SER A 31 2.83 6.26 -13.69
N ALA A 32 3.24 5.00 -13.86
CA ALA A 32 3.67 4.44 -15.13
C ALA A 32 2.48 4.19 -16.07
N GLU A 33 2.76 4.08 -17.37
CA GLU A 33 1.75 3.61 -18.32
C GLU A 33 1.71 2.08 -18.32
N LEU A 34 0.51 1.51 -18.37
CA LEU A 34 0.33 0.08 -18.58
C LEU A 34 0.13 -0.23 -20.06
N PRO A 35 0.70 -1.35 -20.55
CA PRO A 35 0.36 -1.85 -21.88
C PRO A 35 -1.16 -2.06 -22.03
N GLN A 36 -1.73 -1.70 -23.19
CA GLN A 36 -3.18 -1.76 -23.42
C GLN A 36 -3.80 -3.14 -23.16
N PHE A 37 -3.05 -4.24 -23.36
CA PHE A 37 -3.55 -5.58 -23.10
C PHE A 37 -3.82 -5.84 -21.61
N MET A 38 -3.13 -5.14 -20.69
CA MET A 38 -3.35 -5.23 -19.25
C MET A 38 -4.59 -4.46 -18.78
N LEU A 39 -5.03 -3.47 -19.57
CA LEU A 39 -6.15 -2.58 -19.24
C LEU A 39 -7.52 -3.22 -19.51
N LYS A 40 -7.61 -4.20 -20.41
CA LYS A 40 -8.90 -4.65 -20.97
C LYS A 40 -9.93 -5.16 -19.95
N ASN A 41 -9.49 -5.62 -18.77
CA ASN A 41 -10.38 -6.22 -17.76
C ASN A 41 -10.15 -5.68 -16.34
N ARG A 42 -9.37 -4.61 -16.17
CA ARG A 42 -9.00 -4.09 -14.83
C ARG A 42 -9.41 -2.63 -14.71
N LYS A 43 -9.90 -2.25 -13.52
CA LYS A 43 -10.17 -0.84 -13.19
C LYS A 43 -8.83 -0.16 -12.92
N PHE A 44 -8.20 0.33 -13.98
CA PHE A 44 -6.92 1.04 -13.90
C PHE A 44 -7.13 2.55 -13.82
N ILE A 45 -6.38 3.21 -12.94
CA ILE A 45 -6.40 4.65 -12.70
C ILE A 45 -4.97 5.18 -12.83
N LYS A 46 -4.78 6.15 -13.72
CA LYS A 46 -3.52 6.89 -13.81
C LYS A 46 -3.42 7.83 -12.61
N ILE A 47 -2.28 7.83 -11.93
CA ILE A 47 -2.01 8.73 -10.79
C ILE A 47 -0.68 9.47 -10.96
N SER A 48 -0.47 10.56 -10.24
CA SER A 48 0.84 11.21 -10.14
C SER A 48 1.89 10.34 -9.42
N GLU A 49 3.16 10.68 -9.58
CA GLU A 49 4.23 10.07 -8.77
C GLU A 49 4.06 10.37 -7.28
N GLY A 50 4.41 9.43 -6.41
CA GLY A 50 4.22 9.56 -4.96
C GLY A 50 4.98 10.71 -4.30
N ASN A 51 6.05 11.22 -4.94
CA ASN A 51 6.81 12.38 -4.48
C ASN A 51 6.22 13.72 -4.94
N ALA A 52 5.17 13.71 -5.78
CA ALA A 52 4.55 14.93 -6.27
C ALA A 52 3.78 15.62 -5.14
N PRO A 53 3.88 16.96 -4.99
CA PRO A 53 3.17 17.69 -3.94
C PRO A 53 1.64 17.50 -3.93
N SER A 54 1.06 17.23 -5.10
CA SER A 54 -0.38 17.02 -5.27
C SER A 54 -0.84 15.58 -4.99
N PHE A 55 0.09 14.63 -4.86
CA PHE A 55 -0.21 13.19 -4.87
C PHE A 55 -1.27 12.80 -3.84
N ALA A 56 -1.09 13.19 -2.57
CA ALA A 56 -2.01 12.79 -1.50
C ALA A 56 -3.43 13.34 -1.74
N HIS A 57 -3.55 14.59 -2.18
CA HIS A 57 -4.85 15.22 -2.46
C HIS A 57 -5.53 14.62 -3.69
N GLU A 58 -4.78 14.36 -4.75
CA GLU A 58 -5.27 13.68 -5.95
C GLU A 58 -5.78 12.27 -5.61
N LEU A 59 -4.98 11.49 -4.87
CA LEU A 59 -5.34 10.13 -4.50
C LEU A 59 -6.54 10.09 -3.56
N LEU A 60 -6.68 11.06 -2.65
CA LEU A 60 -7.86 11.20 -1.80
C LEU A 60 -9.12 11.42 -2.65
N GLY A 61 -9.07 12.33 -3.62
CA GLY A 61 -10.19 12.58 -4.54
C GLY A 61 -10.61 11.30 -5.28
N ILE A 62 -9.63 10.56 -5.80
CA ILE A 62 -9.86 9.26 -6.44
C ILE A 62 -10.54 8.27 -5.48
N CYS A 63 -10.08 8.21 -4.22
CA CYS A 63 -10.66 7.30 -3.24
C CYS A 63 -12.12 7.65 -2.94
N LEU A 64 -12.46 8.93 -2.83
CA LEU A 64 -13.83 9.38 -2.62
C LEU A 64 -14.72 9.06 -3.83
N ASP A 65 -14.27 9.37 -5.05
CA ASP A 65 -15.03 9.15 -6.28
C ASP A 65 -15.30 7.66 -6.55
N GLN A 66 -14.33 6.81 -6.25
CA GLN A 66 -14.41 5.36 -6.46
C GLN A 66 -14.87 4.58 -5.22
N GLN A 67 -15.24 5.28 -4.14
CA GLN A 67 -15.65 4.69 -2.86
C GLN A 67 -14.62 3.66 -2.34
N ILE A 68 -13.33 3.96 -2.48
CA ILE A 68 -12.23 3.15 -1.95
C ILE A 68 -12.23 3.26 -0.43
N GLU A 69 -12.21 2.13 0.25
CA GLU A 69 -12.14 2.07 1.71
C GLU A 69 -10.74 1.68 2.20
N ARG A 70 -9.91 1.04 1.35
CA ARG A 70 -8.52 0.68 1.68
C ARG A 70 -7.54 0.99 0.55
N VAL A 71 -6.40 1.57 0.91
CA VAL A 71 -5.31 1.91 -0.02
C VAL A 71 -4.05 1.16 0.36
N PHE A 72 -3.49 0.44 -0.60
CA PHE A 72 -2.24 -0.29 -0.49
C PHE A 72 -1.19 0.36 -1.41
N PRO A 73 -0.46 1.37 -0.92
CA PRO A 73 0.64 1.95 -1.66
C PRO A 73 1.85 1.00 -1.68
N LEU A 74 2.52 0.89 -2.82
CA LEU A 74 3.64 -0.02 -3.00
C LEU A 74 4.95 0.66 -3.37
N ARG A 75 4.95 1.90 -3.87
CA ARG A 75 6.22 2.63 -4.09
C ARG A 75 6.67 3.39 -2.87
N LYS A 76 7.98 3.54 -2.71
CA LYS A 76 8.59 4.21 -1.55
C LYS A 76 8.08 5.65 -1.38
N GLY A 77 7.96 6.39 -2.49
CA GLY A 77 7.43 7.75 -2.49
C GLY A 77 5.96 7.81 -2.05
N GLU A 78 5.14 6.89 -2.55
CA GLU A 78 3.71 6.80 -2.22
C GLU A 78 3.51 6.43 -0.74
N ILE A 79 4.27 5.45 -0.23
CA ILE A 79 4.24 5.03 1.17
C ILE A 79 4.58 6.20 2.09
N LYS A 80 5.62 6.97 1.76
CA LYS A 80 6.02 8.14 2.55
C LYS A 80 4.92 9.22 2.54
N ALA A 81 4.46 9.64 1.36
CA ALA A 81 3.45 10.69 1.24
C ALA A 81 2.13 10.33 1.93
N LEU A 82 1.70 9.06 1.85
CA LEU A 82 0.49 8.62 2.51
C LEU A 82 0.68 8.34 4.01
N SER A 83 1.90 8.05 4.46
CA SER A 83 2.21 8.02 5.88
C SER A 83 2.13 9.42 6.51
N GLU A 84 2.57 10.46 5.79
CA GLU A 84 2.49 11.86 6.22
C GLU A 84 1.03 12.37 6.24
N SER A 85 0.22 11.93 5.28
CA SER A 85 -1.18 12.34 5.13
C SER A 85 -2.20 11.33 5.68
N ARG A 86 -1.75 10.30 6.41
CA ARG A 86 -2.60 9.18 6.88
C ARG A 86 -3.85 9.65 7.63
N THR A 87 -3.70 10.62 8.52
CA THR A 87 -4.81 11.17 9.32
C THR A 87 -5.91 11.74 8.43
N LEU A 88 -5.55 12.46 7.36
CA LEU A 88 -6.51 13.03 6.41
C LEU A 88 -7.39 11.96 5.78
N PHE A 89 -6.81 10.83 5.33
CA PHE A 89 -7.58 9.73 4.75
C PHE A 89 -8.50 9.06 5.77
N MET A 90 -8.02 8.88 7.01
CA MET A 90 -8.80 8.28 8.08
C MET A 90 -10.04 9.09 8.45
N GLU A 91 -9.98 10.42 8.37
CA GLU A 91 -11.14 11.31 8.60
C GLU A 91 -12.31 11.02 7.63
N TYR A 92 -12.01 10.51 6.44
CA TYR A 92 -13.00 10.09 5.43
C TYR A 92 -13.31 8.59 5.47
N GLY A 93 -12.86 7.86 6.50
CA GLY A 93 -13.09 6.43 6.62
C GLY A 93 -12.24 5.57 5.69
N ILE A 94 -11.15 6.13 5.12
CA ILE A 94 -10.25 5.41 4.21
C ILE A 94 -9.03 4.92 5.00
N GLN A 95 -8.82 3.62 5.03
CA GLN A 95 -7.64 3.04 5.68
C GLN A 95 -6.46 3.01 4.70
N VAL A 96 -5.43 3.77 5.00
CA VAL A 96 -4.14 3.66 4.30
C VAL A 96 -3.31 2.59 5.00
N ILE A 97 -2.94 1.55 4.26
CA ILE A 97 -2.20 0.39 4.78
C ILE A 97 -0.70 0.70 4.78
N VAL A 98 -0.33 1.68 5.60
CA VAL A 98 1.05 2.11 5.89
C VAL A 98 1.22 2.34 7.39
N PRO A 99 2.44 2.15 7.91
CA PRO A 99 2.76 2.55 9.28
C PRO A 99 2.58 4.06 9.48
N PRO A 100 2.42 4.52 10.73
CA PRO A 100 2.57 5.94 11.04
C PRO A 100 4.02 6.39 10.79
N LEU A 101 4.20 7.68 10.46
CA LEU A 101 5.50 8.22 10.03
C LEU A 101 6.66 7.92 11.01
N PRO A 102 6.51 8.07 12.34
CA PRO A 102 7.61 7.77 13.26
C PRO A 102 8.03 6.29 13.26
N ALA A 103 7.13 5.37 12.94
CA ALA A 103 7.45 3.95 12.80
C ALA A 103 8.10 3.68 11.45
N LEU A 104 7.59 4.31 10.39
CA LEU A 104 8.12 4.19 9.03
C LEU A 104 9.60 4.57 8.95
N GLU A 105 10.00 5.67 9.61
CA GLU A 105 11.39 6.18 9.60
C GLU A 105 12.41 5.22 10.23
N LYS A 106 11.95 4.27 11.07
CA LYS A 106 12.80 3.26 11.72
C LYS A 106 12.91 1.96 10.91
N MET A 107 12.18 1.84 9.81
CA MET A 107 12.05 0.61 9.05
C MET A 107 12.64 0.77 7.65
N GLU A 108 13.30 -0.28 7.19
CA GLU A 108 13.73 -0.34 5.80
C GLU A 108 12.57 -0.72 4.88
N MET A 109 12.63 -0.28 3.62
CA MET A 109 11.70 -0.68 2.56
C MET A 109 12.40 -1.65 1.63
N ARG A 110 11.86 -2.86 1.48
CA ARG A 110 12.46 -3.92 0.66
C ARG A 110 11.43 -4.63 -0.21
N ASN A 111 11.91 -5.10 -1.36
CA ASN A 111 11.29 -6.17 -2.13
C ASN A 111 12.18 -7.42 -2.06
N GLY A 112 11.63 -8.59 -2.35
CA GLY A 112 12.40 -9.83 -2.37
C GLY A 112 11.67 -11.03 -1.79
N PRO A 113 12.37 -12.17 -1.62
CA PRO A 113 11.79 -13.36 -1.04
C PRO A 113 11.42 -13.15 0.43
N GLY A 114 10.30 -13.75 0.84
CA GLY A 114 9.79 -13.66 2.20
C GLY A 114 8.28 -13.79 2.24
N ARG A 115 7.74 -13.77 3.46
CA ARG A 115 6.29 -13.79 3.68
C ARG A 115 5.78 -12.35 3.77
N ILE A 116 4.78 -12.01 2.96
CA ILE A 116 4.08 -10.73 3.07
C ILE A 116 3.03 -10.86 4.19
N LEU A 117 3.12 -9.97 5.17
CA LEU A 117 2.15 -9.80 6.24
C LEU A 117 1.38 -8.50 6.00
N ILE A 118 0.05 -8.57 6.05
CA ILE A 118 -0.83 -7.41 5.98
C ILE A 118 -1.35 -7.15 7.39
N LYS A 119 -1.07 -5.97 7.95
CA LYS A 119 -1.67 -5.52 9.22
C LYS A 119 -2.73 -4.49 8.91
N THR A 120 -3.99 -4.81 9.24
CA THR A 120 -5.18 -3.97 8.96
C THR A 120 -6.01 -3.65 10.20
N ASP A 121 -5.52 -3.95 11.40
CA ASP A 121 -6.24 -3.67 12.64
C ASP A 121 -5.33 -3.26 13.80
N LEU A 122 -5.97 -2.63 14.78
CA LEU A 122 -5.42 -2.23 16.07
C LEU A 122 -5.49 -3.38 17.10
N SER A 123 -5.97 -4.57 16.71
CA SER A 123 -6.08 -5.70 17.64
C SER A 123 -4.73 -6.39 17.73
N ASP A 124 -4.17 -6.34 18.93
CA ASP A 124 -2.78 -6.60 19.26
C ASP A 124 -2.40 -8.10 19.13
N GLN A 125 -2.37 -8.61 17.90
CA GLN A 125 -2.01 -9.99 17.56
C GLN A 125 -0.82 -10.03 16.58
N ALA A 126 0.21 -9.23 16.86
CA ALA A 126 1.58 -9.56 16.48
C ALA A 126 2.55 -8.65 17.24
N GLY A 127 3.13 -9.15 18.33
CA GLY A 127 4.21 -8.50 19.09
C GLY A 127 5.54 -8.33 18.31
N LEU A 128 5.47 -8.32 16.98
CA LEU A 128 6.59 -8.06 16.07
C LEU A 128 6.75 -6.56 15.77
N LEU A 129 5.67 -5.77 15.87
CA LEU A 129 5.63 -4.36 15.45
C LEU A 129 4.68 -3.53 16.34
N PRO A 130 5.11 -3.15 17.56
CA PRO A 130 4.26 -2.44 18.51
C PRO A 130 3.93 -1.00 18.05
N ASP A 131 4.82 -0.37 17.29
CA ASP A 131 4.67 1.02 16.84
C ASP A 131 3.86 1.18 15.53
N ALA A 132 3.42 0.08 14.89
CA ALA A 132 2.76 0.12 13.59
C ALA A 132 1.37 -0.53 13.62
N ASP A 133 0.33 0.28 13.49
CA ASP A 133 -1.07 -0.20 13.48
C ASP A 133 -1.48 -0.78 12.13
N PHE A 134 -1.05 -0.16 11.04
CA PHE A 134 -1.28 -0.64 9.68
C PHE A 134 0.04 -0.81 8.94
N GLY A 135 0.04 -1.64 7.90
CA GLY A 135 1.17 -1.73 6.99
C GLY A 135 1.24 -3.04 6.22
N LEU A 136 2.01 -3.00 5.14
CA LEU A 136 2.47 -4.16 4.41
C LEU A 136 3.91 -4.45 4.81
N PHE A 137 4.14 -5.63 5.37
CA PHE A 137 5.45 -6.02 5.90
C PHE A 137 5.99 -7.24 5.17
N LEU A 138 7.27 -7.20 4.84
CA LEU A 138 8.02 -8.35 4.36
C LEU A 138 8.74 -8.97 5.55
N ILE A 139 8.41 -10.22 5.87
CA ILE A 139 9.08 -11.00 6.90
C ILE A 139 10.07 -11.94 6.23
N ASN A 140 11.35 -11.80 6.59
CA ASN A 140 12.41 -12.71 6.18
C ASN A 140 12.93 -13.50 7.40
N GLU A 141 12.69 -14.80 7.39
CA GLU A 141 13.05 -15.69 8.51
C GLU A 141 14.55 -16.03 8.54
N GLU A 142 15.28 -15.79 7.45
CA GLU A 142 16.70 -16.12 7.32
C GLU A 142 17.64 -15.08 8.00
N TYR A 143 17.15 -13.87 8.29
CA TYR A 143 17.99 -12.78 8.82
C TYR A 143 17.43 -12.24 10.16
N PRO A 144 17.94 -12.70 11.32
CA PRO A 144 17.41 -12.36 12.64
C PRO A 144 17.41 -10.87 12.98
N ASP A 145 18.43 -10.14 12.53
CA ASP A 145 18.65 -8.72 12.87
C ASP A 145 17.90 -7.75 11.93
N SER A 146 17.27 -8.28 10.86
CA SER A 146 16.49 -7.50 9.89
C SER A 146 15.27 -8.29 9.42
N ARG A 147 14.59 -8.93 10.38
CA ARG A 147 13.47 -9.84 10.12
C ARG A 147 12.29 -9.18 9.42
N VAL A 148 12.12 -7.87 9.58
CA VAL A 148 10.91 -7.17 9.12
C VAL A 148 11.30 -5.88 8.38
N ALA A 149 10.77 -5.74 7.18
CA ALA A 149 10.86 -4.54 6.36
C ALA A 149 9.46 -4.14 5.87
N ILE A 150 9.29 -2.91 5.42
CA ILE A 150 8.12 -2.49 4.66
C ILE A 150 8.19 -3.14 3.28
N PHE A 151 7.13 -3.84 2.90
CA PHE A 151 7.02 -4.41 1.57
C PHE A 151 6.76 -3.29 0.54
N THR A 152 7.58 -3.25 -0.50
CA THR A 152 7.50 -2.27 -1.59
C THR A 152 7.70 -2.95 -2.94
N ALA A 153 7.35 -2.25 -4.01
CA ALA A 153 7.63 -2.65 -5.38
C ALA A 153 9.00 -2.16 -5.90
N ASP A 154 9.68 -1.26 -5.18
CA ASP A 154 10.95 -0.63 -5.58
C ASP A 154 12.20 -1.25 -4.94
#